data_AF-W5FX92-F1
#
_entry.id   AF-W5FX92-F1
#
_cell.length_a   1.000
_cell.length_b   1.000
_cell.length_c   1.000
_cell.angle_alpha   90.00
_cell.angle_beta   90.00
_cell.angle_gamma   90.00
#
_symmetry.space_group_name_H-M   'P 1'
#
loop_
_entity.id
_entity.type
_entity.pdbx_description
1 polymer ?
#
loop_
_entity_poly.entity_id
_entity_poly.type
_entity_poly.pdbx_seq_one_letter_code
_entity_poly.pdbx_strand_id
1 'polypeptide(L)'
;MVMPTDPMLWHKVAAVSGVAALGLGTYGAHMFRPQNPRYKEIWQTASLYHLVHTAALLGAPMTKRPNIFGGLLTTGIVLFSGTCYTVAYLEDRKFSSPAPIGGFAFIAAWASLLF
;
A
#
# COMPACT_ATOMS: atom_id res chain seq x y z
N MET A 1 17.42 -12.64 24.49
CA MET A 1 17.49 -13.35 23.19
C MET A 1 16.74 -12.51 22.18
N VAL A 2 17.45 -11.64 21.44
CA VAL A 2 16.84 -10.87 20.35
C VAL A 2 16.65 -11.85 19.21
N MET A 3 15.39 -12.20 18.90
CA MET A 3 15.08 -12.96 17.69
C MET A 3 15.69 -12.19 16.51
N PRO A 4 16.54 -12.82 15.68
CA PRO A 4 16.95 -12.20 14.43
C PRO A 4 15.66 -11.90 13.67
N THR A 5 15.37 -10.64 13.40
CA THR A 5 14.34 -10.29 12.43
C THR A 5 14.81 -10.92 11.14
N ASP A 6 14.16 -11.99 10.67
CA ASP A 6 14.52 -12.61 9.40
C ASP A 6 14.41 -11.51 8.33
N PRO A 7 15.54 -10.96 7.83
CA PRO A 7 15.48 -9.86 6.90
C PRO A 7 14.72 -10.28 5.64
N MET A 8 14.60 -11.58 5.37
CA MET A 8 13.88 -12.14 4.24
C MET A 8 12.36 -11.90 4.28
N LEU A 9 11.74 -11.77 5.46
CA LEU A 9 10.27 -11.62 5.54
C LEU A 9 9.80 -10.36 4.83
N TRP A 10 10.36 -9.20 5.19
CA TRP A 10 9.94 -7.93 4.61
C TRP A 10 10.35 -7.79 3.15
N HIS A 11 11.48 -8.40 2.73
CA HIS A 11 11.82 -8.51 1.32
C HIS A 11 10.75 -9.29 0.53
N LYS A 12 10.26 -10.42 1.04
CA LYS A 12 9.20 -11.20 0.40
C LYS A 12 7.89 -10.42 0.33
N VAL A 13 7.50 -9.73 1.41
CA VAL A 13 6.30 -8.89 1.43
C VAL A 13 6.42 -7.75 0.41
N ALA A 14 7.57 -7.07 0.36
CA ALA A 14 7.84 -6.01 -0.62
C ALA A 14 7.80 -6.55 -2.05
N ALA A 15 8.36 -7.74 -2.31
CA ALA A 15 8.34 -8.37 -3.63
C ALA A 15 6.92 -8.68 -4.10
N VAL A 16 6.10 -9.32 -3.27
CA VAL A 16 4.69 -9.61 -3.58
C VAL A 16 3.91 -8.31 -3.80
N SER A 17 4.10 -7.32 -2.92
CA SER A 17 3.46 -6.02 -3.06
C SER A 17 3.91 -5.30 -4.34
N GLY A 18 5.16 -5.45 -4.76
CA GLY A 18 5.72 -4.84 -5.98
C GLY A 18 5.13 -5.43 -7.24
N VAL A 19 5.00 -6.76 -7.30
CA VAL A 19 4.28 -7.45 -8.38
C VAL A 19 2.85 -6.93 -8.48
N ALA A 20 2.14 -6.83 -7.35
CA ALA A 20 0.77 -6.32 -7.33
C ALA A 20 0.68 -4.83 -7.73
N ALA A 21 1.56 -3.97 -7.20
CA ALA A 21 1.56 -2.53 -7.47
C ALA A 21 1.79 -2.23 -8.95
N LEU A 22 2.75 -2.93 -9.58
CA LEU A 22 3.04 -2.78 -11.01
C LEU A 22 1.92 -3.39 -11.87
N GLY A 23 1.39 -4.56 -11.50
CA GLY A 23 0.27 -5.18 -12.20
C GLY A 23 -0.99 -4.30 -12.21
N LEU A 24 -1.39 -3.80 -11.04
CA LEU A 24 -2.54 -2.91 -10.90
C LEU A 24 -2.28 -1.52 -11.51
N GLY A 25 -1.05 -1.01 -11.41
CA GLY A 25 -0.67 0.27 -12.02
C GLY A 25 -0.73 0.23 -13.55
N THR A 26 -0.16 -0.82 -14.16
CA THR A 26 -0.20 -1.01 -15.63
C THR A 26 -1.62 -1.29 -16.12
N TYR A 27 -2.40 -2.10 -15.40
CA TYR A 27 -3.83 -2.26 -15.68
C TYR A 27 -4.56 -0.92 -15.66
N GLY A 28 -4.32 -0.09 -14.64
CA GLY A 28 -4.90 1.25 -14.50
C GLY A 28 -4.58 2.20 -15.66
N ALA A 29 -3.32 2.18 -16.11
CA ALA A 29 -2.85 3.05 -17.19
C ALA A 29 -3.43 2.64 -18.55
N HIS A 30 -3.38 1.34 -18.86
CA HIS A 30 -3.64 0.86 -20.21
C HIS A 30 -5.07 0.33 -20.41
N MET A 31 -5.57 -0.46 -19.46
CA MET A 31 -6.80 -1.25 -19.64
C MET A 31 -8.01 -0.68 -18.89
N PHE A 32 -7.80 -0.02 -17.75
CA PHE A 32 -8.89 0.49 -16.94
C PHE A 32 -9.60 1.67 -17.63
N ARG A 33 -10.91 1.51 -17.84
CA ARG A 33 -11.81 2.43 -18.54
C ARG A 33 -13.15 2.50 -17.79
N PRO A 34 -13.22 3.24 -16.66
CA PRO A 34 -14.46 3.39 -15.91
C PRO A 34 -15.49 4.21 -16.70
N GLN A 35 -16.77 4.00 -16.40
CA GLN A 35 -17.89 4.79 -16.92
C GLN A 35 -17.77 6.25 -16.50
N ASN A 36 -17.46 6.49 -15.22
CA ASN A 36 -17.14 7.82 -14.72
C ASN A 36 -15.61 8.03 -14.65
N PRO A 37 -15.06 9.00 -15.43
CA PRO A 37 -13.62 9.28 -15.46
C PRO A 37 -12.99 9.58 -14.10
N ARG A 38 -13.75 10.08 -13.12
CA ARG A 38 -13.28 10.34 -11.75
C ARG A 38 -12.70 9.10 -11.08
N TYR A 39 -13.21 7.91 -11.40
CA TYR A 39 -12.68 6.67 -10.82
C TYR A 39 -11.30 6.29 -11.38
N LYS A 40 -10.91 6.84 -12.54
CA LYS A 40 -9.55 6.71 -13.04
C LYS A 40 -8.55 7.46 -12.16
N GLU A 41 -8.93 8.64 -11.66
CA GLU A 41 -8.11 9.41 -10.71
C GLU A 41 -7.97 8.69 -9.36
N ILE A 42 -9.05 8.04 -8.90
CA ILE A 42 -9.03 7.22 -7.67
C ILE A 42 -8.11 6.00 -7.86
N TRP A 43 -8.17 5.33 -9.01
CA TRP A 43 -7.25 4.23 -9.34
C TRP A 43 -5.79 4.69 -9.39
N GLN A 44 -5.51 5.85 -9.98
CA GLN A 44 -4.18 6.44 -10.03
C GLN A 44 -3.67 6.79 -8.62
N THR A 45 -4.54 7.33 -7.76
CA THR A 45 -4.22 7.59 -6.35
C THR A 45 -3.89 6.29 -5.61
N ALA A 46 -4.70 5.24 -5.77
CA ALA A 46 -4.45 3.93 -5.19
C ALA A 46 -3.06 3.40 -5.61
N SER A 47 -2.75 3.49 -6.90
CA SER A 47 -1.50 3.02 -7.51
C SER A 47 -0.28 3.80 -7.05
N LEU A 48 -0.38 5.12 -6.95
CA LEU A 48 0.69 5.96 -6.44
C LEU A 48 1.03 5.57 -5.00
N TYR A 49 0.03 5.49 -4.13
CA TYR A 49 0.26 5.14 -2.73
C TYR A 49 0.74 3.70 -2.58
N HIS A 50 0.21 2.76 -3.35
CA HIS A 50 0.64 1.35 -3.32
C HIS A 50 2.12 1.24 -3.70
N LEU A 51 2.53 1.85 -4.81
CA LEU A 51 3.90 1.77 -5.32
C LEU A 51 4.90 2.47 -4.39
N VAL A 52 4.59 3.69 -3.92
CA VAL A 52 5.47 4.46 -3.02
C VAL A 52 5.72 3.70 -1.72
N HIS A 53 4.68 3.16 -1.10
CA HIS A 53 4.81 2.46 0.18
C HIS A 53 5.38 1.04 0.01
N THR A 54 5.24 0.45 -1.18
CA THR A 54 5.96 -0.77 -1.55
C THR A 54 7.47 -0.53 -1.69
N ALA A 55 7.87 0.57 -2.32
CA ALA A 55 9.28 0.95 -2.38
C ALA A 55 9.85 1.20 -0.98
N ALA A 56 9.09 1.87 -0.11
CA ALA A 56 9.46 2.06 1.29
C ALA A 56 9.59 0.73 2.07
N LEU A 57 8.74 -0.26 1.78
CA LEU A 57 8.79 -1.60 2.40
C LEU A 57 10.13 -2.31 2.18
N LEU A 58 10.81 -2.09 1.04
CA LEU A 58 12.16 -2.64 0.80
C LEU A 58 13.18 -2.16 1.84
N GLY A 59 13.00 -0.94 2.37
CA GLY A 59 13.83 -0.37 3.42
C GLY A 59 13.50 -0.85 4.82
N ALA A 60 12.38 -1.57 5.02
CA ALA A 60 11.93 -1.98 6.35
C ALA A 60 12.98 -2.78 7.15
N PRO A 61 13.71 -3.76 6.58
CA PRO A 61 14.78 -4.49 7.28
C PRO A 61 15.90 -3.61 7.84
N MET A 62 16.08 -2.41 7.29
CA MET A 62 17.14 -1.47 7.69
C MET A 62 16.72 -0.55 8.84
N THR A 63 15.45 -0.58 9.24
CA THR A 63 14.92 0.28 10.30
C THR A 63 15.18 -0.33 11.68
N LYS A 64 15.15 0.49 12.74
CA LYS A 64 15.32 0.04 14.13
C LYS A 64 14.21 -0.93 14.58
N ARG A 65 13.01 -0.81 14.00
CA ARG A 65 11.81 -1.59 14.35
C ARG A 65 11.12 -2.11 13.08
N PRO A 66 11.74 -3.06 12.36
CA PRO A 66 11.30 -3.48 11.02
C PRO A 66 9.87 -4.00 11.00
N ASN A 67 9.45 -4.73 12.04
CA ASN A 67 8.10 -5.30 12.10
C ASN A 67 7.01 -4.24 12.32
N ILE A 68 7.32 -3.15 13.03
CA ILE A 68 6.37 -2.06 13.24
C ILE A 68 6.25 -1.24 11.95
N PHE A 69 7.38 -0.83 11.38
CA PHE A 69 7.38 -0.05 10.15
C PHE A 69 6.76 -0.83 8.98
N GLY A 70 7.24 -2.05 8.73
CA GLY A 70 6.74 -2.90 7.65
C GLY A 70 5.29 -3.32 7.84
N GLY A 71 4.87 -3.63 9.08
CA GLY A 71 3.49 -4.01 9.39
C GLY A 71 2.52 -2.86 9.14
N LEU A 72 2.87 -1.65 9.57
CA LEU A 72 2.05 -0.45 9.35
C LEU A 72 1.98 -0.06 7.86
N LEU A 73 3.11 -0.12 7.12
CA LEU A 73 3.10 0.09 5.66
C LEU A 73 2.20 -0.92 4.94
N THR A 74 2.33 -2.21 5.28
CA THR A 74 1.52 -3.28 4.65
C THR A 74 0.05 -3.08 4.95
N THR A 75 -0.29 -2.75 6.21
CA THR A 75 -1.66 -2.43 6.62
C THR A 75 -2.22 -1.24 5.85
N GLY A 76 -1.42 -0.18 5.70
CA GLY A 76 -1.79 0.99 4.90
C GLY A 76 -2.02 0.64 3.43
N ILE A 77 -1.17 -0.17 2.80
CA ILE A 77 -1.35 -0.61 1.41
C ILE A 77 -2.67 -1.36 1.24
N VAL A 78 -2.94 -2.33 2.12
CA VAL A 78 -4.16 -3.13 2.03
C VAL A 78 -5.40 -2.27 2.26
N LEU A 79 -5.43 -1.48 3.32
CA LEU A 79 -6.63 -0.73 3.72
C LEU A 79 -6.85 0.55 2.92
N PHE A 80 -5.79 1.29 2.56
CA PHE A 80 -5.91 2.51 1.76
C PHE A 80 -5.96 2.18 0.27
N SER A 81 -4.88 1.64 -0.28
CA SER A 81 -4.79 1.38 -1.73
C SER A 81 -5.79 0.31 -2.17
N GLY A 82 -5.91 -0.80 -1.43
CA GLY A 82 -6.89 -1.84 -1.74
C GLY A 82 -8.34 -1.33 -1.75
N THR A 83 -8.69 -0.48 -0.79
CA THR A 83 -10.01 0.19 -0.78
C THR A 83 -10.19 1.12 -1.97
N CYS A 84 -9.21 1.96 -2.28
CA CYS A 84 -9.31 2.87 -3.42
C CYS A 84 -9.40 2.12 -4.76
N TYR A 85 -8.67 1.01 -4.93
CA TYR A 85 -8.84 0.12 -6.09
C TYR A 85 -10.25 -0.46 -6.15
N THR A 86 -10.79 -0.93 -5.03
CA THR A 86 -12.15 -1.49 -4.96
C THR A 86 -13.20 -0.43 -5.30
N VAL A 87 -13.12 0.76 -4.72
CA VAL A 87 -14.01 1.90 -4.99
C VAL A 87 -13.91 2.33 -6.46
N ALA A 88 -12.71 2.34 -7.04
CA ALA A 88 -12.52 2.66 -8.44
C ALA A 88 -13.12 1.59 -9.35
N TYR A 89 -12.87 0.32 -9.06
CA TYR A 89 -13.35 -0.80 -9.87
C TYR A 89 -14.86 -0.94 -9.87
N LEU A 90 -15.50 -0.82 -8.69
CA LEU A 90 -16.94 -0.93 -8.52
C LEU A 90 -17.69 0.37 -8.85
N GLU A 91 -16.97 1.47 -9.03
CA GLU A 91 -17.53 2.81 -9.19
C GLU A 91 -18.52 3.20 -8.06
N ASP A 92 -18.28 2.69 -6.85
CA ASP A 92 -19.12 2.91 -5.67
C ASP A 92 -18.29 3.33 -4.44
N ARG A 93 -18.60 4.50 -3.90
CA ARG A 93 -17.93 5.08 -2.73
C ARG A 93 -18.38 4.50 -1.40
N LYS A 94 -19.44 3.68 -1.35
CA LYS A 94 -19.88 3.02 -0.10
C LYS A 94 -18.79 2.15 0.52
N PHE A 95 -17.87 1.65 -0.29
CA PHE A 95 -16.75 0.83 0.16
C PHE A 95 -15.56 1.66 0.70
N SER A 96 -15.64 2.99 0.75
CA SER A 96 -14.50 3.85 1.11
C SER A 96 -14.14 3.87 2.61
N SER A 97 -14.99 3.32 3.48
CA SER A 97 -14.82 3.39 4.94
C SER A 97 -13.48 2.88 5.49
N PRO A 98 -12.80 1.85 4.92
CA PRO A 98 -11.50 1.41 5.42
C PRO A 98 -10.32 2.32 5.04
N ALA A 99 -10.47 3.17 4.00
CA ALA A 99 -9.36 3.97 3.49
C ALA A 99 -8.75 4.94 4.53
N PRO A 100 -9.53 5.69 5.33
CA PRO A 100 -8.97 6.56 6.38
C PRO A 100 -8.08 5.81 7.37
N ILE A 101 -8.45 4.59 7.77
CA ILE A 101 -7.67 3.75 8.68
C ILE A 101 -6.33 3.40 8.05
N GLY A 102 -6.32 3.05 6.76
CA GLY A 102 -5.09 2.82 6.01
C GLY A 102 -4.20 4.07 5.91
N GLY A 103 -4.79 5.24 5.73
CA GLY A 103 -4.07 6.52 5.75
C GLY A 103 -3.40 6.78 7.10
N PHE A 104 -4.09 6.56 8.21
CA PHE A 104 -3.50 6.66 9.54
C PHE A 104 -2.40 5.61 9.77
N ALA A 105 -2.54 4.40 9.22
CA ALA A 105 -1.49 3.38 9.28
C ALA A 105 -0.22 3.84 8.55
N PHE A 106 -0.33 4.49 7.39
CA PHE A 106 0.82 5.10 6.70
C PHE A 106 1.48 6.19 7.54
N ILE A 107 0.69 7.11 8.11
CA ILE A 107 1.21 8.16 8.99
C ILE A 107 1.97 7.55 10.18
N ALA A 108 1.36 6.55 10.84
CA ALA A 108 1.96 5.85 11.96
C ALA A 108 3.24 5.10 11.56
N ALA A 109 3.30 4.51 10.35
CA ALA A 109 4.50 3.88 9.83
C ALA A 109 5.66 4.88 9.79
N TRP A 110 5.46 6.02 9.12
CA TRP A 110 6.49 7.05 9.04
C TRP A 110 6.86 7.64 10.41
N ALA A 111 5.87 7.90 11.26
CA ALA A 111 6.11 8.38 12.62
C ALA A 111 6.91 7.38 13.47
N SER A 112 6.76 6.07 13.23
CA SER A 112 7.49 5.03 13.96
C SER A 112 9.01 5.10 13.73
N LEU A 113 9.47 5.72 12.65
CA LEU A 113 10.90 5.93 12.38
C LEU A 113 11.55 6.96 13.32
N LEU A 114 10.77 7.74 14.07
CA LEU A 114 11.28 8.68 15.07
C LEU A 114 11.85 7.99 16.34
N PHE A 115 11.64 6.67 16.54
CA PHE A 115 11.89 5.97 17.82
C PHE A 115 12.52 4.57 17.69
#